data_AF-A0A7J7SKG9-F1
#
_entry.id   AF-A0A7J7SKG9-F1
#
_cell.length_a   1.000
_cell.length_b   1.000
_cell.length_c   1.000
_cell.angle_alpha   90.00
_cell.angle_beta   90.00
_cell.angle_gamma   90.00
#
_symmetry.space_group_name_H-M   'P 1'
#
loop_
_entity.id
_entity.type
_entity.pdbx_description
1 polymer ?
#
loop_
_entity_poly.entity_id
_entity_poly.type
_entity_poly.pdbx_seq_one_letter_code
_entity_poly.pdbx_strand_id
1 'polypeptide(L)'
;MPWLAKEKQQTMRILALSAKCSSSLPGSRDKKNPIYVAPTMNSPVKRPERTLKEKKLFKLTGDTLVQIVFLILLMTTVYSAQNSSRFYLHQALQKSFSHRFSEIKFLKHFYPWASHTFLPNLYGHYRGFITDGNTFLLGNVLLRQIRTPGAKVFPIGMFPQEQVKTSHQDLEDTENYGVNWQPLDANSTKADSIWHYQNQETLGGYPIQGEFATYSGGGYVVRLGRNSTTAIRVLQHLEQSHWLDRFTRSLFVEFVVFNANVNLFCVVTLILESSSVDPHRGDHCSYTSKWSVKPS
;
A
#
# COMPACT_ATOMS: atom_id res chain seq x y z
N MET A 1 44.89 28.56 -55.97
CA MET A 1 45.42 28.05 -54.67
C MET A 1 46.04 26.67 -54.89
N PRO A 2 47.37 26.57 -55.13
CA PRO A 2 48.04 25.35 -55.59
C PRO A 2 48.36 24.29 -54.50
N TRP A 3 48.00 24.57 -53.24
CA TRP A 3 48.41 23.75 -52.09
C TRP A 3 47.58 22.49 -51.86
N LEU A 4 46.30 22.47 -52.23
CA LEU A 4 45.41 21.31 -52.05
C LEU A 4 45.68 20.13 -53.01
N ALA A 5 46.31 20.37 -54.16
CA ALA A 5 46.62 19.33 -55.13
C ALA A 5 47.83 18.47 -54.71
N LYS A 6 48.79 19.07 -53.99
CA LYS A 6 50.02 18.38 -53.55
C LYS A 6 49.74 17.32 -52.47
N GLU A 7 48.79 17.60 -51.59
CA GLU A 7 48.44 16.73 -50.45
C GLU A 7 47.67 15.47 -50.88
N LYS A 8 46.78 15.60 -51.87
CA LYS A 8 46.09 14.44 -52.50
C LYS A 8 47.05 13.51 -53.24
N GLN A 9 48.12 14.05 -53.83
CA GLN A 9 49.10 13.25 -54.56
C GLN A 9 50.08 12.53 -53.62
N GLN A 10 50.39 13.11 -52.45
CA GLN A 10 51.15 12.44 -51.39
C GLN A 10 50.36 11.30 -50.73
N THR A 11 49.07 11.51 -50.44
CA THR A 11 48.21 10.48 -49.86
C THR A 11 47.98 9.30 -50.81
N MET A 12 47.80 9.54 -52.11
CA MET A 12 47.73 8.47 -53.12
C MET A 12 49.06 7.71 -53.27
N ARG A 13 50.22 8.36 -53.11
CA ARG A 13 51.53 7.69 -53.11
C ARG A 13 51.73 6.80 -51.86
N ILE A 14 51.25 7.25 -50.70
CA ILE A 14 51.32 6.46 -49.46
C ILE A 14 50.41 5.23 -49.54
N LEU A 15 49.20 5.37 -50.09
CA LEU A 15 48.29 4.25 -50.34
C LEU A 15 48.84 3.28 -51.40
N ALA A 16 49.51 3.77 -52.45
CA ALA A 16 50.14 2.93 -53.47
C ALA A 16 51.38 2.17 -52.95
N LEU A 17 52.11 2.74 -51.98
CA LEU A 17 53.23 2.06 -51.31
C LEU A 17 52.74 1.01 -50.30
N SER A 18 51.60 1.23 -49.64
CA SER A 18 50.99 0.23 -48.74
C SER A 18 50.36 -0.95 -49.48
N ALA A 19 50.02 -0.81 -50.76
CA ALA A 19 49.50 -1.90 -51.60
C ALA A 19 50.60 -2.78 -52.22
N LYS A 20 51.88 -2.51 -51.93
CA LYS A 20 53.02 -3.17 -52.54
C LYS A 20 53.91 -3.85 -51.50
N CYS A 21 53.30 -4.64 -50.62
CA CYS A 21 53.99 -5.72 -49.92
C CYS A 21 53.38 -7.05 -50.37
N SER A 22 54.18 -7.76 -51.16
CA SER A 22 53.97 -9.10 -51.69
C SER A 22 53.75 -10.12 -50.58
N SER A 23 52.60 -10.78 -50.57
CA SER A 23 52.47 -12.13 -50.02
C SER A 23 52.12 -13.07 -51.16
N SER A 24 53.13 -13.76 -51.70
CA SER A 24 52.91 -14.99 -52.45
C SER A 24 52.04 -15.92 -51.60
N LEU A 25 50.92 -16.37 -52.16
CA LEU A 25 50.05 -17.36 -51.52
C LEU A 25 50.85 -18.61 -51.10
N PRO A 26 50.59 -19.18 -49.90
CA PRO A 26 51.18 -20.45 -49.52
C PRO A 26 50.72 -21.52 -50.51
N GLY A 27 51.65 -22.21 -51.17
CA GLY A 27 51.35 -23.25 -52.17
C GLY A 27 51.47 -22.82 -53.64
N SER A 28 52.18 -21.73 -53.94
CA SER A 28 52.54 -21.39 -55.33
C SER A 28 53.58 -22.38 -55.89
N ARG A 29 53.14 -23.26 -56.80
CA ARG A 29 53.99 -24.23 -57.52
C ARG A 29 54.95 -23.49 -58.46
N ASP A 30 56.25 -23.53 -58.17
CA ASP A 30 57.26 -23.10 -59.12
C ASP A 30 57.38 -24.12 -60.25
N LYS A 31 57.14 -23.70 -61.50
CA LYS A 31 57.04 -24.60 -62.67
C LYS A 31 58.40 -25.15 -63.14
N LYS A 32 59.53 -24.73 -62.53
CA LYS A 32 60.89 -25.12 -62.94
C LYS A 32 61.67 -25.93 -61.91
N ASN A 33 61.06 -26.42 -60.83
CA ASN A 33 61.77 -27.20 -59.81
C ASN A 33 60.92 -28.41 -59.33
N PRO A 34 61.35 -29.67 -59.54
CA PRO A 34 60.50 -30.84 -59.25
C PRO A 34 60.48 -31.27 -57.77
N ILE A 35 61.19 -30.57 -56.87
CA ILE A 35 61.25 -30.94 -55.45
C ILE A 35 60.21 -30.14 -54.67
N TYR A 36 59.16 -30.83 -54.22
CA TYR A 36 58.15 -30.28 -53.32
C TYR A 36 58.74 -30.13 -51.91
N VAL A 37 58.85 -28.90 -51.42
CA VAL A 37 59.21 -28.61 -50.02
C VAL A 37 57.93 -28.24 -49.27
N ALA A 38 57.50 -29.12 -48.37
CA ALA A 38 56.37 -28.81 -47.48
C ALA A 38 56.75 -27.67 -46.52
N PRO A 39 55.85 -26.68 -46.27
CA PRO A 39 56.09 -25.66 -45.27
C PRO A 39 56.30 -26.32 -43.90
N THR A 40 57.36 -25.95 -43.19
CA THR A 40 57.64 -26.44 -41.85
C THR A 40 56.55 -26.00 -40.87
N MET A 41 55.71 -26.94 -40.43
CA MET A 41 54.66 -26.73 -39.43
C MET A 41 55.25 -26.66 -38.01
N ASN A 42 56.13 -25.70 -37.74
CA ASN A 42 56.65 -25.47 -36.38
C ASN A 42 56.21 -24.09 -35.88
N SER A 43 54.91 -23.93 -35.69
CA SER A 43 54.40 -23.03 -34.65
C SER A 43 53.09 -23.60 -34.12
N PRO A 44 52.89 -23.72 -32.80
CA PRO A 44 51.57 -24.02 -32.28
C PRO A 44 50.68 -22.84 -32.67
N VAL A 45 49.67 -23.10 -33.49
CA VAL A 45 48.59 -22.13 -33.75
C VAL A 45 48.03 -21.74 -32.39
N LYS A 46 48.40 -20.55 -31.89
CA LYS A 46 47.75 -19.95 -30.71
C LYS A 46 46.26 -19.84 -31.05
N ARG A 47 45.44 -20.76 -30.53
CA ARG A 47 43.98 -20.60 -30.52
C ARG A 47 43.69 -19.17 -30.07
N PRO A 48 42.83 -18.41 -30.76
CA PRO A 48 42.68 -16.98 -30.48
C PRO A 48 41.94 -16.78 -29.15
N GLU A 49 42.66 -16.87 -28.03
CA GLU A 49 42.15 -16.61 -26.67
C GLU A 49 41.47 -15.22 -26.58
N ARG A 50 41.90 -14.27 -27.43
CA ARG A 50 41.25 -12.95 -27.59
C ARG A 50 39.78 -13.08 -27.99
N THR A 51 39.45 -13.91 -28.98
CA THR A 51 38.06 -14.08 -29.44
C THR A 51 37.16 -14.75 -28.40
N LEU A 52 37.71 -15.62 -27.54
CA LEU A 52 36.97 -16.24 -26.44
C LEU A 52 36.71 -15.24 -25.31
N LYS A 53 37.69 -14.38 -25.00
CA LYS A 53 37.55 -13.28 -24.03
C LYS A 53 36.56 -12.22 -24.52
N GLU A 54 36.58 -11.87 -25.80
CA GLU A 54 35.62 -10.97 -26.44
C GLU A 54 34.20 -11.52 -26.39
N LYS A 55 33.97 -12.79 -26.74
CA LYS A 55 32.65 -13.44 -26.64
C LYS A 55 32.13 -13.52 -25.20
N LYS A 56 33.03 -13.76 -24.23
CA LYS A 56 32.67 -13.72 -22.79
C LYS A 56 32.34 -12.31 -22.33
N LEU A 57 33.07 -11.29 -22.79
CA LEU A 57 32.83 -9.88 -22.45
C LEU A 57 31.53 -9.39 -23.08
N PHE A 58 31.22 -9.74 -24.33
CA PHE A 58 29.94 -9.43 -24.98
C PHE A 58 28.75 -10.12 -24.31
N LYS A 59 28.91 -11.38 -23.87
CA LYS A 59 27.87 -12.07 -23.09
C LYS A 59 27.63 -11.40 -21.74
N LEU A 60 28.70 -11.09 -21.00
CA LEU A 60 28.63 -10.39 -19.72
C LEU A 60 28.06 -8.96 -19.85
N THR A 61 28.40 -8.25 -20.92
CA THR A 61 27.87 -6.92 -21.25
C THR A 61 26.40 -7.00 -21.65
N GLY A 62 26.00 -8.02 -22.41
CA GLY A 62 24.61 -8.28 -22.77
C GLY A 62 23.74 -8.57 -21.55
N ASP A 63 24.20 -9.45 -20.65
CA ASP A 63 23.49 -9.77 -19.41
C ASP A 63 23.33 -8.53 -18.52
N THR A 64 24.37 -7.69 -18.41
CA THR A 64 24.31 -6.41 -17.68
C THR A 64 23.36 -5.41 -18.34
N LEU A 65 23.34 -5.35 -19.68
CA LEU A 65 22.45 -4.46 -20.43
C LEU A 65 20.98 -4.83 -20.22
N VAL A 66 20.65 -6.12 -20.23
CA VAL A 66 19.29 -6.60 -19.94
C VAL A 66 18.86 -6.19 -18.53
N GLN A 67 19.75 -6.30 -17.55
CA GLN A 67 19.47 -5.85 -16.17
C GLN A 67 19.26 -4.34 -16.07
N ILE A 68 20.05 -3.53 -16.79
CA ILE A 68 19.89 -2.07 -16.82
C ILE A 68 18.55 -1.69 -17.48
N VAL A 69 18.20 -2.31 -18.60
CA VAL A 69 16.92 -2.08 -19.27
C VAL A 69 15.76 -2.48 -18.36
N PHE A 70 15.86 -3.61 -17.68
CA PHE A 70 14.88 -4.05 -16.70
C PHE A 70 14.74 -3.03 -15.55
N LEU A 71 15.85 -2.51 -15.03
CA LEU A 71 15.83 -1.48 -13.98
C LEU A 71 15.18 -0.19 -14.47
N ILE A 72 15.44 0.25 -15.71
CA ILE A 72 14.79 1.43 -16.30
C ILE A 72 13.28 1.21 -16.44
N LEU A 73 12.85 0.01 -16.86
CA LEU A 73 11.44 -0.35 -16.93
C LEU A 73 10.78 -0.37 -15.53
N LEU A 74 11.49 -0.86 -14.51
CA LEU A 74 11.01 -0.78 -13.13
C LEU A 74 10.92 0.67 -12.63
N MET A 75 11.94 1.49 -12.88
CA MET A 75 11.94 2.88 -12.44
C MET A 75 10.84 3.69 -13.12
N THR A 76 10.60 3.47 -14.41
CA THR A 76 9.51 4.16 -15.15
C THR A 76 8.12 3.72 -14.67
N THR A 77 7.92 2.44 -14.37
CA THR A 77 6.64 1.96 -13.81
C THR A 77 6.40 2.50 -12.39
N VAL A 78 7.42 2.53 -11.53
CA VAL A 78 7.34 3.13 -10.19
C VAL A 78 7.08 4.64 -10.26
N TYR A 79 7.79 5.36 -11.11
CA TYR A 79 7.64 6.81 -11.25
C TYR A 79 6.27 7.19 -11.81
N SER A 80 5.79 6.48 -12.84
CA SER A 80 4.44 6.65 -13.39
C SER A 80 3.36 6.38 -12.33
N ALA A 81 3.59 5.39 -11.46
CA ALA A 81 2.69 5.09 -10.36
C ALA A 81 2.74 6.14 -9.23
N GLN A 82 3.74 7.02 -9.16
CA GLN A 82 3.94 7.97 -8.06
C GLN A 82 3.30 9.33 -8.36
N ASN A 83 2.06 9.52 -7.88
CA ASN A 83 1.35 10.79 -7.99
C ASN A 83 1.63 11.66 -6.75
N SER A 84 2.35 12.78 -6.91
CA SER A 84 2.65 13.74 -5.83
C SER A 84 1.40 14.26 -5.13
N SER A 85 0.27 14.33 -5.83
CA SER A 85 -1.03 14.74 -5.27
C SER A 85 -1.55 13.81 -4.19
N ARG A 86 -1.11 12.54 -4.14
CA ARG A 86 -1.50 11.60 -3.08
C ARG A 86 -1.05 12.08 -1.71
N PHE A 87 0.16 12.63 -1.64
CA PHE A 87 0.71 13.14 -0.39
C PHE A 87 -0.12 14.33 0.12
N TYR A 88 -0.41 15.30 -0.75
CA TYR A 88 -1.20 16.47 -0.40
C TYR A 88 -2.64 16.14 -0.03
N LEU A 89 -3.29 15.23 -0.78
CA LEU A 89 -4.65 14.77 -0.45
C LEU A 89 -4.67 14.06 0.91
N HIS A 90 -3.71 13.18 1.16
CA HIS A 90 -3.58 12.49 2.44
C HIS A 90 -3.40 13.50 3.59
N GLN A 91 -2.50 14.46 3.45
CA GLN A 91 -2.25 15.49 4.45
C GLN A 91 -3.48 16.37 4.71
N ALA A 92 -4.22 16.75 3.67
CA ALA A 92 -5.43 17.54 3.79
C ALA A 92 -6.53 16.79 4.55
N LEU A 93 -6.75 15.50 4.23
CA LEU A 93 -7.71 14.66 4.93
C LEU A 93 -7.29 14.39 6.38
N GLN A 94 -6.01 14.09 6.61
CA GLN A 94 -5.47 13.90 7.95
C GLN A 94 -5.66 15.15 8.81
N LYS A 95 -5.33 16.34 8.29
CA LYS A 95 -5.52 17.59 9.02
C LYS A 95 -7.00 17.84 9.36
N SER A 96 -7.91 17.49 8.45
CA SER A 96 -9.34 17.71 8.62
C SER A 96 -9.95 16.81 9.70
N PHE A 97 -9.54 15.54 9.78
CA PHE A 97 -10.19 14.58 10.68
C PHE A 97 -9.35 14.21 11.93
N SER A 98 -8.02 14.33 11.89
CA SER A 98 -7.16 13.91 13.01
C SER A 98 -7.02 14.95 14.12
N HIS A 99 -7.12 16.25 13.82
CA HIS A 99 -6.74 17.36 14.73
C HIS A 99 -7.43 17.35 16.12
N ARG A 100 -8.54 16.64 16.29
CA ARG A 100 -9.20 16.44 17.60
C ARG A 100 -9.50 14.99 17.94
N PHE A 101 -9.24 14.08 17.00
CA PHE A 101 -9.43 12.66 17.23
C PHE A 101 -8.37 12.13 18.21
N SER A 102 -7.15 12.66 18.12
CA SER A 102 -6.05 12.37 19.04
C SER A 102 -6.28 12.81 20.49
N GLU A 103 -7.26 13.68 20.73
CA GLU A 103 -7.59 14.21 22.05
C GLU A 103 -8.61 13.33 22.79
N ILE A 104 -9.21 12.35 22.11
CA ILE A 104 -10.22 11.45 22.69
C ILE A 104 -9.53 10.49 23.67
N LYS A 105 -9.62 10.80 24.96
CA LYS A 105 -9.05 9.97 26.04
C LYS A 105 -9.99 8.88 26.55
N PHE A 106 -11.29 9.00 26.30
CA PHE A 106 -12.31 8.07 26.79
C PHE A 106 -13.35 7.85 25.70
N LEU A 107 -13.94 6.65 25.65
CA LEU A 107 -14.90 6.26 24.63
C LEU A 107 -16.12 7.20 24.59
N LYS A 108 -16.55 7.69 25.76
CA LYS A 108 -17.63 8.70 25.88
C LYS A 108 -17.36 10.02 25.15
N HIS A 109 -16.10 10.39 24.92
CA HIS A 109 -15.75 11.62 24.20
C HIS A 109 -15.86 11.48 22.68
N PHE A 110 -16.10 10.27 22.18
CA PHE A 110 -16.34 10.02 20.76
C PHE A 110 -17.54 10.80 20.24
N TYR A 111 -18.71 10.74 20.89
CA TYR A 111 -19.93 11.40 20.39
C TYR A 111 -19.80 12.93 20.31
N PRO A 112 -19.28 13.64 21.35
CA PRO A 112 -18.98 15.06 21.24
C PRO A 112 -18.01 15.39 20.11
N TRP A 113 -16.93 14.62 19.94
CA TRP A 113 -15.99 14.81 18.83
C TRP A 113 -16.67 14.61 17.48
N ALA A 114 -17.46 13.54 17.35
CA ALA A 114 -18.13 13.17 16.12
C ALA A 114 -19.10 14.27 15.69
N SER A 115 -19.92 14.77 16.62
CA SER A 115 -20.88 15.84 16.37
C SER A 115 -20.23 17.18 16.02
N HIS A 116 -19.18 17.60 16.74
CA HIS A 116 -18.61 18.94 16.60
C HIS A 116 -17.47 19.05 15.58
N THR A 117 -16.81 17.94 15.25
CA THR A 117 -15.62 17.96 14.37
C THR A 117 -15.81 17.05 13.17
N PHE A 118 -16.20 15.79 13.37
CA PHE A 118 -16.28 14.82 12.28
C PHE A 118 -17.41 15.14 11.29
N LEU A 119 -18.67 15.24 11.76
CA LEU A 119 -19.81 15.48 10.88
C LEU A 119 -19.72 16.81 10.12
N PRO A 120 -19.32 17.93 10.74
CA PRO A 120 -19.14 19.18 10.02
C PRO A 120 -18.09 19.07 8.91
N ASN A 121 -16.97 18.37 9.15
CA ASN A 121 -15.92 18.18 8.14
C ASN A 121 -16.34 17.22 7.01
N LEU A 122 -17.16 16.23 7.34
CA LEU A 122 -17.62 15.17 6.43
C LEU A 122 -18.75 15.61 5.51
N TYR A 123 -19.70 16.40 6.01
CA TYR A 123 -20.83 16.91 5.23
C TYR A 123 -20.65 18.40 4.95
N GLY A 124 -20.04 18.71 3.81
CA GLY A 124 -19.84 20.08 3.34
C GLY A 124 -21.13 20.77 2.92
N HIS A 125 -20.97 22.02 2.46
CA HIS A 125 -22.09 22.85 2.01
C HIS A 125 -22.81 22.27 0.78
N TYR A 126 -22.04 21.67 -0.13
CA TYR A 126 -22.57 21.02 -1.33
C TYR A 126 -22.84 19.55 -1.05
N ARG A 127 -24.02 19.08 -1.46
CA ARG A 127 -24.47 17.70 -1.21
C ARG A 127 -23.46 16.69 -1.76
N GLY A 128 -22.99 15.81 -0.89
CA GLY A 128 -22.05 14.74 -1.23
C GLY A 128 -20.58 15.16 -1.22
N PHE A 129 -20.26 16.46 -1.15
CA PHE A 129 -18.88 16.91 -0.98
C PHE A 129 -18.55 17.07 0.51
N ILE A 130 -17.29 16.80 0.85
CA ILE A 130 -16.76 17.17 2.16
C ILE A 130 -16.49 18.68 2.21
N THR A 131 -16.09 19.20 3.37
CA THR A 131 -15.88 20.65 3.58
C THR A 131 -14.84 21.29 2.67
N ASP A 132 -13.92 20.52 2.10
CA ASP A 132 -12.92 21.02 1.15
C ASP A 132 -13.53 21.43 -0.21
N GLY A 133 -14.78 21.07 -0.48
CA GLY A 133 -15.52 21.37 -1.72
C GLY A 133 -15.02 20.63 -2.96
N ASN A 134 -13.96 19.84 -2.87
CA ASN A 134 -13.29 19.19 -4.01
C ASN A 134 -13.34 17.66 -3.95
N THR A 135 -13.59 17.13 -2.76
CA THR A 135 -13.58 15.69 -2.49
C THR A 135 -15.00 15.21 -2.21
N PHE A 136 -15.43 14.19 -2.94
CA PHE A 136 -16.77 13.63 -2.88
C PHE A 136 -16.82 12.39 -1.97
N LEU A 137 -17.79 12.34 -1.07
CA LEU A 137 -18.07 11.21 -0.19
C LEU A 137 -18.80 10.09 -0.94
N LEU A 138 -18.13 8.96 -1.06
CA LEU A 138 -18.66 7.77 -1.73
C LEU A 138 -19.32 6.82 -0.73
N GLY A 139 -20.53 6.38 -1.08
CA GLY A 139 -21.29 5.45 -0.24
C GLY A 139 -21.72 6.07 1.09
N ASN A 140 -21.71 5.24 2.14
CA ASN A 140 -22.08 5.60 3.50
C ASN A 140 -20.85 5.63 4.40
N VAL A 141 -20.97 6.34 5.52
CA VAL A 141 -19.99 6.30 6.60
C VAL A 141 -20.39 5.21 7.57
N LEU A 142 -19.45 4.30 7.81
CA LEU A 142 -19.63 3.12 8.64
C LEU A 142 -18.99 3.35 10.01
N LEU A 143 -19.77 3.14 11.07
CA LEU A 143 -19.26 2.92 12.41
C LEU A 143 -19.28 1.43 12.66
N ARG A 144 -18.13 0.85 12.96
CA ARG A 144 -17.99 -0.58 13.23
C ARG A 144 -17.33 -0.79 14.58
N GLN A 145 -17.97 -1.58 15.43
CA GLN A 145 -17.55 -1.81 16.80
C GLN A 145 -17.14 -3.27 16.99
N ILE A 146 -16.01 -3.46 17.66
CA ILE A 146 -15.56 -4.75 18.19
C ILE A 146 -15.74 -4.75 19.71
N ARG A 147 -16.32 -5.83 20.22
CA ARG A 147 -16.62 -6.04 21.63
C ARG A 147 -15.92 -7.31 22.14
N THR A 148 -15.73 -7.38 23.45
CA THR A 148 -15.35 -8.64 24.13
C THR A 148 -16.47 -9.08 25.06
N PRO A 149 -16.77 -10.38 25.15
CA PRO A 149 -17.81 -10.88 26.04
C PRO A 149 -17.52 -10.49 27.48
N GLY A 150 -18.54 -10.01 28.20
CA GLY A 150 -18.38 -9.55 29.57
C GLY A 150 -17.89 -10.61 30.56
N ALA A 151 -18.14 -11.90 30.25
CA ALA A 151 -17.67 -13.04 31.04
C ALA A 151 -16.17 -13.35 30.87
N LYS A 152 -15.52 -12.83 29.82
CA LYS A 152 -14.09 -13.08 29.52
C LYS A 152 -13.17 -11.94 29.95
N VAL A 153 -13.66 -10.98 30.75
CA VAL A 153 -12.79 -10.00 31.41
C VAL A 153 -11.97 -10.75 32.47
N PHE A 154 -10.74 -11.12 32.12
CA PHE A 154 -9.85 -11.85 33.00
C PHE A 154 -9.70 -11.11 34.35
N PRO A 155 -9.82 -11.81 35.51
CA PRO A 155 -9.51 -11.20 36.79
C PRO A 155 -8.02 -10.83 36.82
N ILE A 156 -7.76 -9.58 37.20
CA ILE A 156 -6.43 -8.99 37.33
C ILE A 156 -5.65 -9.80 38.37
N GLY A 157 -4.57 -10.45 37.95
CA GLY A 157 -3.72 -11.23 38.86
C GLY A 157 -2.79 -12.26 38.21
N MET A 158 -2.88 -12.54 36.91
CA MET A 158 -1.93 -13.45 36.26
C MET A 158 -0.76 -12.68 35.63
N PHE A 159 0.41 -12.86 36.26
CA PHE A 159 1.73 -12.41 35.81
C PHE A 159 2.08 -12.95 34.40
N PRO A 160 3.02 -12.30 33.68
CA PRO A 160 3.28 -12.55 32.28
C PRO A 160 4.23 -13.74 32.10
N GLN A 161 3.75 -14.96 32.30
CA GLN A 161 4.40 -16.15 31.76
C GLN A 161 3.31 -17.08 31.23
N GLU A 162 3.43 -17.41 29.94
CA GLU A 162 2.51 -18.29 29.19
C GLU A 162 1.16 -17.68 28.76
N GLN A 163 1.18 -16.51 28.13
CA GLN A 163 0.17 -16.24 27.12
C GLN A 163 0.51 -17.06 25.87
N VAL A 164 -0.11 -18.23 25.76
CA VAL A 164 -0.43 -18.82 24.45
C VAL A 164 -0.98 -17.67 23.61
N LYS A 165 -0.34 -17.36 22.48
CA LYS A 165 -0.79 -16.37 21.48
C LYS A 165 -2.16 -16.77 20.94
N THR A 166 -3.20 -16.63 21.74
CA THR A 166 -4.57 -16.62 21.27
C THR A 166 -4.71 -15.31 20.52
N SER A 167 -5.09 -15.40 19.25
CA SER A 167 -5.39 -14.20 18.48
C SER A 167 -6.52 -13.49 19.21
N HIS A 168 -6.43 -12.17 19.43
CA HIS A 168 -7.51 -11.41 20.06
C HIS A 168 -8.86 -11.59 19.33
N GLN A 169 -8.82 -12.01 18.05
CA GLN A 169 -9.97 -12.42 17.25
C GLN A 169 -10.80 -13.53 17.89
N ASP A 170 -10.19 -14.50 18.58
CA ASP A 170 -10.89 -15.63 19.21
C ASP A 170 -11.62 -15.22 20.51
N LEU A 171 -11.36 -13.99 20.98
CA LEU A 171 -11.94 -13.40 22.17
C LEU A 171 -13.02 -12.36 21.83
N GLU A 172 -13.28 -12.11 20.55
CA GLU A 172 -14.33 -11.19 20.10
C GLU A 172 -15.72 -11.73 20.41
N ASP A 173 -16.62 -10.81 20.76
CA ASP A 173 -18.03 -11.08 20.96
C ASP A 173 -18.76 -11.10 19.61
N THR A 174 -19.38 -12.24 19.31
CA THR A 174 -20.06 -12.52 18.04
C THR A 174 -21.55 -12.83 18.23
N GLU A 175 -22.09 -12.60 19.42
CA GLU A 175 -23.50 -12.86 19.73
C GLU A 175 -24.43 -11.79 19.15
N ASN A 176 -25.71 -12.10 19.06
CA ASN A 176 -26.73 -11.13 18.68
C ASN A 176 -27.45 -10.62 19.92
N TYR A 177 -27.55 -9.31 20.04
CA TYR A 177 -28.18 -8.66 21.18
C TYR A 177 -29.48 -7.95 20.79
N GLY A 178 -30.33 -7.75 21.78
CA GLY A 178 -31.43 -6.81 21.75
C GLY A 178 -30.97 -5.38 22.00
N VAL A 179 -31.94 -4.47 22.05
CA VAL A 179 -31.71 -3.04 22.28
C VAL A 179 -30.96 -2.83 23.60
N ASN A 180 -29.99 -1.92 23.63
CA ASN A 180 -29.16 -1.61 24.80
C ASN A 180 -28.36 -2.81 25.31
N TRP A 181 -27.83 -3.63 24.40
CA TRP A 181 -27.03 -4.82 24.71
C TRP A 181 -27.74 -5.84 25.62
N GLN A 182 -29.07 -5.88 25.59
CA GLN A 182 -29.85 -6.87 26.34
C GLN A 182 -29.88 -8.22 25.62
N PRO A 183 -30.16 -9.34 26.32
CA PRO A 183 -30.38 -10.62 25.67
C PRO A 183 -31.45 -10.51 24.58
N LEU A 184 -31.27 -11.26 23.49
CA LEU A 184 -32.20 -11.23 22.37
C LEU A 184 -33.56 -11.82 22.79
N ASP A 185 -34.62 -11.02 22.67
CA ASP A 185 -35.99 -11.50 22.88
C ASP A 185 -36.36 -12.52 21.78
N ALA A 186 -36.99 -13.64 22.17
CA ALA A 186 -37.39 -14.71 21.26
C ALA A 186 -38.31 -14.27 20.09
N ASN A 187 -38.95 -13.09 20.22
CA ASN A 187 -39.88 -12.53 19.23
C ASN A 187 -39.23 -11.49 18.28
N SER A 188 -37.93 -11.22 18.40
CA SER A 188 -37.21 -10.24 17.58
C SER A 188 -36.66 -10.85 16.29
N THR A 189 -37.21 -10.45 15.14
CA THR A 189 -36.88 -11.01 13.81
C THR A 189 -36.18 -10.05 12.85
N LYS A 190 -35.75 -8.86 13.29
CA LYS A 190 -35.06 -7.92 12.40
C LYS A 190 -33.60 -8.33 12.21
N ALA A 191 -33.32 -8.96 11.07
CA ALA A 191 -31.97 -9.40 10.71
C ALA A 191 -30.93 -8.26 10.64
N ASP A 192 -31.34 -7.03 10.25
CA ASP A 192 -30.43 -5.88 10.05
C ASP A 192 -30.47 -4.89 11.24
N SER A 193 -30.22 -5.41 12.45
CA SER A 193 -30.18 -4.63 13.69
C SER A 193 -28.76 -4.16 13.98
N ILE A 194 -28.61 -2.94 14.52
CA ILE A 194 -27.31 -2.38 14.97
C ILE A 194 -26.69 -3.15 16.16
N TRP A 195 -27.47 -4.06 16.74
CA TRP A 195 -27.13 -4.91 17.89
C TRP A 195 -26.77 -6.34 17.46
N HIS A 196 -26.82 -6.65 16.16
CA HIS A 196 -26.46 -7.95 15.62
C HIS A 196 -25.05 -7.92 15.07
N TYR A 197 -24.30 -8.99 15.34
CA TYR A 197 -22.95 -9.16 14.84
C TYR A 197 -22.99 -9.48 13.34
N GLN A 198 -22.18 -8.78 12.55
CA GLN A 198 -21.98 -9.08 11.14
C GLN A 198 -20.60 -9.69 10.95
N ASN A 199 -20.55 -10.86 10.31
CA ASN A 199 -19.30 -11.54 10.04
C ASN A 199 -18.50 -10.84 8.94
N GLN A 200 -17.21 -11.20 8.86
CA GLN A 200 -16.27 -10.60 7.92
C GLN A 200 -16.71 -10.76 6.44
N GLU A 201 -17.26 -11.91 6.07
CA GLU A 201 -17.70 -12.20 4.70
C GLU A 201 -18.87 -11.28 4.28
N THR A 202 -19.84 -11.09 5.18
CA THR A 202 -21.00 -10.22 4.97
C THR A 202 -20.59 -8.76 4.81
N LEU A 203 -19.59 -8.32 5.58
CA LEU A 203 -19.05 -6.96 5.50
C LEU A 203 -18.02 -6.77 4.38
N GLY A 204 -17.53 -7.86 3.78
CA GLY A 204 -16.34 -7.82 2.91
C GLY A 204 -15.10 -7.28 3.63
N GLY A 205 -15.05 -7.44 4.96
CA GLY A 205 -13.98 -6.93 5.80
C GLY A 205 -12.71 -7.79 5.72
N TYR A 206 -11.63 -7.28 6.31
CA TYR A 206 -10.40 -8.04 6.51
C TYR A 206 -9.81 -7.69 7.89
N PRO A 207 -8.97 -8.56 8.47
CA PRO A 207 -8.34 -8.28 9.75
C PRO A 207 -7.55 -6.97 9.75
N ILE A 208 -7.77 -6.13 10.75
CA ILE A 208 -7.06 -4.86 10.90
C ILE A 208 -6.20 -4.91 12.17
N GLN A 209 -4.89 -4.78 11.99
CA GLN A 209 -3.94 -4.66 13.09
C GLN A 209 -4.04 -3.28 13.76
N GLY A 210 -4.58 -3.20 14.97
CA GLY A 210 -4.49 -2.01 15.81
C GLY A 210 -3.16 -1.89 16.55
N GLU A 211 -3.09 -0.95 17.48
CA GLU A 211 -1.98 -0.75 18.39
C GLU A 211 -1.93 -1.87 19.45
N PHE A 212 -3.08 -2.26 20.00
CA PHE A 212 -3.14 -3.24 21.08
C PHE A 212 -3.39 -4.66 20.60
N ALA A 213 -4.14 -4.83 19.52
CA ALA A 213 -4.61 -6.13 19.06
C ALA A 213 -4.85 -6.15 17.55
N THR A 214 -4.91 -7.35 16.97
CA THR A 214 -5.46 -7.54 15.62
C THR A 214 -6.94 -7.87 15.74
N TYR A 215 -7.78 -7.06 15.10
CA TYR A 215 -9.23 -7.20 15.10
C TYR A 215 -9.69 -7.93 13.84
N SER A 216 -10.77 -8.69 13.93
CA SER A 216 -11.38 -9.31 12.77
C SER A 216 -12.01 -8.27 11.83
N GLY A 217 -12.33 -8.69 10.60
CA GLY A 217 -13.08 -7.85 9.66
C GLY A 217 -14.59 -7.78 9.94
N GLY A 218 -15.08 -8.45 10.99
CA GLY A 218 -16.47 -8.43 11.42
C GLY A 218 -16.80 -7.26 12.36
N GLY A 219 -17.97 -7.32 12.99
CA GLY A 219 -18.36 -6.43 14.08
C GLY A 219 -19.83 -6.02 14.08
N TYR A 220 -20.18 -5.18 15.05
CA TYR A 220 -21.48 -4.51 15.12
C TYR A 220 -21.41 -3.22 14.33
N VAL A 221 -22.37 -2.99 13.43
CA VAL A 221 -22.22 -1.98 12.39
C VAL A 221 -23.39 -1.01 12.37
N VAL A 222 -23.09 0.28 12.23
CA VAL A 222 -24.06 1.35 12.05
C VAL A 222 -23.66 2.20 10.85
N ARG A 223 -24.63 2.55 10.01
CA ARG A 223 -24.45 3.46 8.87
C ARG A 223 -24.99 4.84 9.24
N LEU A 224 -24.16 5.87 9.23
CA LEU A 224 -24.58 7.25 9.54
C LEU A 224 -25.46 7.88 8.44
N GLY A 225 -25.36 7.36 7.22
CA GLY A 225 -26.06 7.88 6.04
C GLY A 225 -25.24 8.93 5.27
N ARG A 226 -25.89 9.62 4.33
CA ARG A 226 -25.25 10.58 3.42
C ARG A 226 -25.61 12.05 3.70
N ASN A 227 -26.42 12.29 4.72
CA ASN A 227 -26.93 13.62 5.05
C ASN A 227 -26.59 13.94 6.52
N SER A 228 -26.14 15.18 6.78
CA SER A 228 -25.77 15.64 8.12
C SER A 228 -26.90 15.45 9.14
N THR A 229 -28.13 15.85 8.83
CA THR A 229 -29.27 15.72 9.74
C THR A 229 -29.56 14.26 10.12
N THR A 230 -29.45 13.33 9.18
CA THR A 230 -29.63 11.89 9.45
C THR A 230 -28.50 11.38 10.35
N ALA A 231 -27.25 11.74 10.03
CA ALA A 231 -26.09 11.32 10.81
C ALA A 231 -26.14 11.84 12.25
N ILE A 232 -26.58 13.08 12.46
CA ILE A 232 -26.78 13.66 13.81
C ILE A 232 -27.79 12.84 14.61
N ARG A 233 -28.95 12.51 14.01
CA ARG A 233 -29.99 11.70 14.68
C ARG A 233 -29.49 10.29 15.01
N VAL A 234 -28.74 9.67 14.10
CA VAL A 234 -28.13 8.36 14.33
C VAL A 234 -27.14 8.45 15.50
N LEU A 235 -26.22 9.42 15.50
CA LEU A 235 -25.27 9.59 16.60
C LEU A 235 -25.97 9.80 17.95
N GLN A 236 -27.00 10.65 17.99
CA GLN A 236 -27.79 10.89 19.21
C GLN A 236 -28.46 9.60 19.70
N HIS A 237 -29.03 8.81 18.79
CA HIS A 237 -29.63 7.53 19.14
C HIS A 237 -28.60 6.57 19.73
N LEU A 238 -27.42 6.44 19.10
CA LEU A 238 -26.34 5.57 19.58
C LEU A 238 -25.83 5.98 20.96
N GLU A 239 -25.72 7.29 21.21
CA GLU A 239 -25.31 7.84 22.50
C GLU A 239 -26.35 7.52 23.59
N GLN A 240 -27.64 7.75 23.31
CA GLN A 240 -28.74 7.49 24.22
C GLN A 240 -28.93 6.00 24.53
N SER A 241 -28.66 5.12 23.55
CA SER A 241 -28.78 3.68 23.71
C SER A 241 -27.52 3.03 24.31
N HIS A 242 -26.51 3.82 24.68
CA HIS A 242 -25.20 3.31 25.14
C HIS A 242 -24.60 2.27 24.20
N TRP A 243 -24.66 2.51 22.88
CA TRP A 243 -24.13 1.58 21.91
C TRP A 243 -22.61 1.37 22.10
N LEU A 244 -21.90 2.39 22.56
CA LEU A 244 -20.52 2.28 23.05
C LEU A 244 -20.51 2.16 24.57
N ASP A 245 -19.87 1.11 25.11
CA ASP A 245 -19.79 0.83 26.55
C ASP A 245 -18.41 0.27 26.97
N ARG A 246 -18.29 -0.18 28.23
CA ARG A 246 -17.04 -0.74 28.79
C ARG A 246 -16.54 -2.04 28.12
N PHE A 247 -17.42 -2.72 27.38
CA PHE A 247 -17.09 -3.96 26.67
C PHE A 247 -16.65 -3.70 25.24
N THR A 248 -16.83 -2.47 24.74
CA THR A 248 -16.21 -2.02 23.50
C THR A 248 -14.69 -2.06 23.63
N ARG A 249 -14.03 -2.77 22.71
CA ARG A 249 -12.57 -2.81 22.60
C ARG A 249 -12.05 -1.89 21.53
N SER A 250 -12.74 -1.82 20.41
CA SER A 250 -12.34 -0.97 19.30
C SER A 250 -13.53 -0.42 18.56
N LEU A 251 -13.41 0.83 18.12
CA LEU A 251 -14.35 1.51 17.26
C LEU A 251 -13.63 1.97 15.99
N PHE A 252 -14.18 1.58 14.85
CA PHE A 252 -13.73 1.95 13.53
C PHE A 252 -14.70 2.96 12.92
N VAL A 253 -14.19 4.06 12.40
CA VAL A 253 -14.91 5.01 11.54
C VAL A 253 -14.36 4.86 10.14
N GLU A 254 -15.16 4.29 9.25
CA GLU A 254 -14.74 3.86 7.91
C GLU A 254 -15.56 4.58 6.84
N PHE A 255 -14.89 5.22 5.89
CA PHE A 255 -15.54 5.85 4.75
C PHE A 255 -14.57 6.01 3.58
N VAL A 256 -15.12 6.20 2.39
CA VAL A 256 -14.35 6.37 1.16
C VAL A 256 -14.67 7.74 0.56
N VAL A 257 -13.63 8.44 0.17
CA VAL A 257 -13.74 9.71 -0.54
C VAL A 257 -13.03 9.64 -1.88
N PHE A 258 -13.48 10.44 -2.83
CA PHE A 258 -12.91 10.53 -4.17
C PHE A 258 -12.68 11.98 -4.56
N ASN A 259 -11.46 12.30 -4.97
CA ASN A 259 -11.12 13.61 -5.49
C ASN A 259 -10.98 13.54 -7.01
N ALA A 260 -11.91 14.18 -7.71
CA ALA A 260 -11.96 14.14 -9.17
C ALA A 260 -10.83 14.94 -9.84
N ASN A 261 -10.32 15.99 -9.19
CA ASN A 261 -9.28 16.84 -9.75
C ASN A 261 -7.95 16.10 -9.94
N VAL A 262 -7.67 15.15 -9.05
CA VAL A 262 -6.43 14.34 -9.07
C VAL A 262 -6.69 12.86 -9.36
N ASN A 263 -7.95 12.50 -9.57
CA ASN A 263 -8.45 11.16 -9.85
C ASN A 263 -7.94 10.10 -8.85
N LEU A 264 -8.14 10.38 -7.55
CA LEU A 264 -7.69 9.51 -6.46
C LEU A 264 -8.86 9.13 -5.55
N PHE A 265 -8.91 7.86 -5.15
CA PHE A 265 -9.71 7.39 -4.04
C PHE A 265 -8.90 7.41 -2.75
N CYS A 266 -9.53 7.76 -1.64
CA CYS A 266 -8.96 7.58 -0.32
C CYS A 266 -9.96 6.83 0.57
N VAL A 267 -9.51 5.70 1.08
CA VAL A 267 -10.18 4.93 2.13
C VAL A 267 -9.63 5.41 3.47
N VAL A 268 -10.52 5.93 4.30
CA VAL A 268 -10.21 6.46 5.62
C VAL A 268 -10.71 5.50 6.67
N THR A 269 -9.83 5.09 7.59
CA THR A 269 -10.17 4.24 8.73
C THR A 269 -9.59 4.86 10.01
N LEU A 270 -10.44 5.49 10.80
CA LEU A 270 -10.06 5.98 12.13
C LEU A 270 -10.36 4.88 13.16
N ILE A 271 -9.40 4.57 14.02
CA ILE A 271 -9.48 3.48 15.01
C ILE A 271 -9.34 4.09 16.40
N LEU A 272 -10.31 3.83 17.26
CA LEU A 272 -10.27 4.16 18.67
C LEU A 272 -10.26 2.86 19.47
N GLU A 273 -9.19 2.61 20.20
CA GLU A 273 -9.00 1.37 20.97
C GLU A 273 -9.09 1.67 22.47
N SER A 274 -9.83 0.85 23.20
CA SER A 274 -9.96 0.96 24.66
C SER A 274 -9.00 -0.01 25.34
N SER A 275 -8.03 0.49 26.11
CA SER A 275 -7.15 -0.37 26.92
C SER A 275 -7.88 -0.76 28.20
N SER A 276 -8.62 -1.86 28.21
CA SER A 276 -9.27 -2.35 29.43
C SER A 276 -8.32 -3.10 30.36
N VAL A 277 -7.15 -2.51 30.63
CA VAL A 277 -6.11 -3.15 31.45
C VAL A 277 -6.28 -2.80 32.94
N ASP A 278 -7.04 -1.77 33.32
CA ASP A 278 -7.17 -1.40 34.74
C ASP A 278 -8.50 -0.69 35.11
N PRO A 279 -9.43 -1.35 35.85
CA PRO A 279 -10.65 -0.74 36.38
C PRO A 279 -10.39 0.37 37.40
N HIS A 280 -9.19 0.44 37.99
CA HIS A 280 -8.81 1.47 38.97
C HIS A 280 -8.21 2.72 38.31
N ARG A 281 -7.85 2.63 37.02
CA ARG A 281 -7.30 3.72 36.22
C ARG A 281 -8.24 3.93 35.04
N GLY A 282 -9.32 4.67 35.29
CA GLY A 282 -10.52 4.73 34.44
C GLY A 282 -10.27 4.65 32.93
N ASP A 283 -11.13 3.88 32.23
CA ASP A 283 -11.11 3.51 30.81
C ASP A 283 -10.37 4.47 29.86
N HIS A 284 -9.05 4.38 29.82
CA HIS A 284 -8.26 5.17 28.88
C HIS A 284 -8.33 4.57 27.48
N CYS A 285 -8.61 5.41 26.48
CA CYS A 285 -8.55 5.06 25.07
C CYS A 285 -7.22 5.48 24.47
N SER A 286 -6.68 4.62 23.62
CA SER A 286 -5.65 4.96 22.63
C SER A 286 -6.31 5.18 21.28
N TYR A 287 -5.69 6.02 20.45
CA TYR A 287 -6.18 6.33 19.12
C TYR A 287 -5.12 5.92 18.09
N THR A 288 -5.57 5.34 16.99
CA THR A 288 -4.73 5.04 15.84
C THR A 288 -5.50 5.40 14.58
N SER A 289 -4.89 6.13 13.65
CA SER A 289 -5.53 6.46 12.38
C SER A 289 -4.82 5.74 11.24
N LYS A 290 -5.58 5.02 10.40
CA LYS A 290 -5.07 4.39 9.18
C LYS A 290 -5.68 5.03 7.95
N TRP A 291 -4.83 5.24 6.95
CA TRP A 291 -5.20 5.94 5.72
C TRP A 291 -4.67 5.15 4.53
N SER A 292 -5.53 4.87 3.56
CA SER A 292 -5.13 4.21 2.31
C SER A 292 -5.57 5.07 1.12
N VAL A 293 -4.61 5.65 0.40
CA VAL A 293 -4.89 6.39 -0.84
C VAL A 293 -4.56 5.49 -2.02
N LYS A 294 -5.52 5.28 -2.91
CA LYS A 294 -5.39 4.44 -4.10
C LYS A 294 -5.74 5.24 -5.36
N PRO A 295 -5.04 5.03 -6.49
CA PRO A 295 -5.49 5.54 -7.79
C PRO A 295 -6.83 4.91 -8.17
N SER A 296 -7.59 5.60 -9.02
CA SER A 296 -8.84 5.11 -9.62
C SER A 296 -8.63 3.98 -10.61
#